data_AF-A0A7C2SDH7-F1
#
_entry.id   AF-A0A7C2SDH7-F1
#
_cell.length_a   1.000
_cell.length_b   1.000
_cell.length_c   1.000
_cell.angle_alpha   90.00
_cell.angle_beta   90.00
_cell.angle_gamma   90.00
#
_symmetry.space_group_name_H-M   'P 1'
#
loop_
_entity.id
_entity.type
_entity.pdbx_description
1 polymer ?
#
loop_
_entity_poly.entity_id
_entity_poly.type
_entity_poly.pdbx_seq_one_letter_code
_entity_poly.pdbx_strand_id
1 'polypeptide(L)'
;MGEFSIPFEKLGDAKKVGIQLPDGLKRKAIEIAKLLEEKGYEVVISGETSFGACDVDLSILEVVDVLLHFAHTPILGDDRIIYVPYFIDYDPRIDLEIKERRIALIATAQYVHRLDEVAEWLKKKGYEVEIGQPRGRVIYPGQILGCNYSVLRHSKADAVVFIGDGLFHAIGAKIYTKKKVYACNPVSGDIQEVDVKDFERKRYLEVSRCVGKKNVGILVSSKPGQKRLKLAERLKKIGRERGLYCSIIYLNNILFEQLYNLPFDFYVNTACPRLAYDSFSEKPVITPQEFEFLLGKTDSIMMDEIEF
;
A
#
# COMPACT_ATOMS: atom_id res chain seq x y z
N MET A 1 22.82 -0.03 -6.10
CA MET A 1 21.67 0.78 -5.63
C MET A 1 20.98 1.33 -6.86
N GLY A 2 19.65 1.32 -6.93
CA GLY A 2 18.94 1.89 -8.07
C GLY A 2 19.24 3.39 -8.21
N GLU A 3 19.30 3.86 -9.45
CA GLU A 3 19.37 5.29 -9.77
C GLU A 3 17.97 5.77 -10.17
N PHE A 4 17.62 7.00 -9.81
CA PHE A 4 16.40 7.62 -10.30
C PHE A 4 16.61 8.08 -11.73
N SER A 5 15.76 7.62 -12.64
CA SER A 5 15.72 8.15 -14.00
C SER A 5 14.66 9.26 -14.07
N ILE A 6 15.10 10.52 -13.95
CA ILE A 6 14.20 11.67 -14.04
C ILE A 6 13.77 11.86 -15.51
N PRO A 7 12.47 11.82 -15.83
CA PRO A 7 11.97 11.96 -17.19
C PRO A 7 11.89 13.45 -17.57
N PHE A 8 13.04 14.06 -17.87
CA PHE A 8 13.13 15.49 -18.21
C PHE A 8 12.23 15.88 -19.39
N GLU A 9 11.99 14.97 -20.33
CA GLU A 9 11.09 15.17 -21.46
C GLU A 9 9.63 15.42 -21.05
N LYS A 10 9.23 14.98 -19.85
CA LYS A 10 7.88 15.21 -19.32
C LYS A 10 7.72 16.55 -18.62
N LEU A 11 8.82 17.27 -18.35
CA LEU A 11 8.77 18.58 -17.71
C LEU A 11 8.28 19.69 -18.65
N GLY A 12 8.36 19.48 -19.97
CA GLY A 12 7.87 20.43 -20.97
C GLY A 12 8.45 21.84 -20.76
N ASP A 13 7.59 22.84 -20.75
CA ASP A 13 7.94 24.26 -20.55
C ASP A 13 7.96 24.69 -19.06
N ALA A 14 7.96 23.73 -18.12
CA ALA A 14 7.98 24.03 -16.69
C ALA A 14 9.23 24.85 -16.32
N LYS A 15 9.04 25.88 -15.50
CA LYS A 15 10.13 26.69 -14.94
C LYS A 15 10.38 26.34 -13.48
N LYS A 16 9.31 26.02 -12.75
CA LYS A 16 9.34 25.70 -11.33
C LYS A 16 8.89 24.27 -11.07
N VAL A 17 9.77 23.47 -10.50
CA VAL A 17 9.57 22.03 -10.30
C VAL A 17 9.53 21.70 -8.81
N GLY A 18 8.43 21.10 -8.37
CA GLY A 18 8.31 20.50 -7.05
C GLY A 18 8.99 19.14 -7.02
N ILE A 19 9.62 18.77 -5.89
CA ILE A 19 10.05 17.40 -5.63
C ILE A 19 9.41 16.88 -4.32
N GLN A 20 8.85 15.68 -4.37
CA GLN A 20 8.37 14.98 -3.18
C GLN A 20 9.01 13.59 -3.13
N LEU A 21 9.71 13.31 -2.03
CA LEU A 21 10.37 12.03 -1.78
C LEU A 21 9.74 11.31 -0.59
N PRO A 22 9.72 9.96 -0.60
CA PRO A 22 9.42 9.22 0.62
C PRO A 22 10.48 9.52 1.70
N ASP A 23 10.09 9.39 2.96
CA ASP A 23 10.96 9.79 4.09
C ASP A 23 12.33 9.10 4.08
N GLY A 24 12.38 7.83 3.66
CA GLY A 24 13.63 7.07 3.54
C GLY A 24 14.61 7.62 2.48
N LEU A 25 14.14 8.46 1.55
CA LEU A 25 14.94 9.03 0.45
C LEU A 25 15.10 10.54 0.54
N LYS A 26 14.48 11.22 1.52
CA LYS A 26 14.60 12.68 1.71
C LYS A 26 16.04 13.18 1.83
N ARG A 27 16.98 12.35 2.29
CA ARG A 27 18.42 12.70 2.33
C ARG A 27 19.01 12.99 0.94
N LYS A 28 18.41 12.49 -0.13
CA LYS A 28 18.78 12.77 -1.53
C LYS A 28 18.16 14.05 -2.09
N ALA A 29 17.31 14.76 -1.33
CA ALA A 29 16.57 15.91 -1.84
C ALA A 29 17.50 17.03 -2.35
N ILE A 30 18.61 17.29 -1.66
CA ILE A 30 19.60 18.30 -2.07
C ILE A 30 20.30 17.90 -3.36
N GLU A 31 20.67 16.62 -3.51
CA GLU A 31 21.33 16.10 -4.71
C GLU A 31 20.41 16.24 -5.93
N ILE A 32 19.14 15.85 -5.78
CA ILE A 32 18.12 15.96 -6.84
C ILE A 32 17.82 17.42 -7.17
N ALA A 33 17.71 18.28 -6.16
CA ALA A 33 17.46 19.71 -6.36
C ALA A 33 18.59 20.35 -7.17
N LYS A 34 19.86 20.09 -6.80
CA LYS A 34 21.03 20.58 -7.56
C LYS A 34 21.01 20.11 -9.01
N LEU A 35 20.70 18.84 -9.26
CA LEU A 35 20.61 18.30 -10.62
C LEU A 35 19.55 19.03 -11.47
N LEU A 36 18.42 19.38 -10.88
CA LEU A 36 17.36 20.14 -11.56
C LEU A 36 17.76 21.61 -11.75
N GLU A 37 18.37 22.24 -10.74
CA GLU A 37 18.86 23.63 -10.81
C GLU A 37 19.95 23.80 -11.87
N GLU A 38 20.87 22.83 -12.00
CA GLU A 38 21.88 22.79 -13.07
C GLU A 38 21.25 22.72 -14.48
N LYS A 39 20.02 22.22 -14.58
CA LYS A 39 19.23 22.20 -15.82
C LYS A 39 18.36 23.44 -16.02
N GLY A 40 18.41 24.40 -15.09
CA GLY A 40 17.75 25.70 -15.19
C GLY A 40 16.35 25.77 -14.54
N TYR A 41 15.95 24.77 -13.76
CA TYR A 41 14.67 24.78 -13.05
C TYR A 41 14.79 25.47 -11.68
N GLU A 42 13.77 26.24 -11.29
CA GLU A 42 13.58 26.65 -9.90
C GLU A 42 12.97 25.48 -9.11
N VAL A 43 13.61 25.03 -8.03
CA VAL A 43 13.18 23.83 -7.32
C VAL A 43 12.49 24.17 -6.00
N VAL A 44 11.35 23.53 -5.74
CA VAL A 44 10.69 23.53 -4.41
C VAL A 44 10.66 22.12 -3.85
N ILE A 45 11.15 21.95 -2.63
CA ILE A 45 11.18 20.64 -1.96
C ILE A 45 9.96 20.54 -1.03
N SER A 46 9.13 19.51 -1.23
CA SER A 46 8.04 19.20 -0.30
C SER A 46 8.63 18.73 1.04
N GLY A 47 8.26 19.42 2.13
CA GLY A 47 8.59 19.02 3.49
C GLY A 47 7.70 17.92 4.04
N GLU A 48 6.55 17.66 3.40
CA GLU A 48 5.54 16.71 3.85
C GLU A 48 6.04 15.26 3.86
N THR A 49 5.50 14.44 4.74
CA THR A 49 5.70 12.99 4.70
C THR A 49 5.12 12.41 3.41
N SER A 50 5.73 11.35 2.88
CA SER A 50 5.18 10.60 1.76
C SER A 50 5.35 9.11 1.99
N PHE A 51 4.23 8.41 2.12
CA PHE A 51 4.20 6.95 2.31
C PHE A 51 3.91 6.18 1.02
N GLY A 52 3.62 6.88 -0.07
CA GLY A 52 3.18 6.26 -1.32
C GLY A 52 2.59 7.26 -2.31
N ALA A 53 2.32 6.80 -3.53
CA ALA A 53 1.55 7.55 -4.53
C ALA A 53 0.10 7.86 -4.11
N CYS A 54 -0.36 7.30 -2.98
CA CYS A 54 -1.64 7.64 -2.36
C CYS A 54 -1.58 8.92 -1.50
N ASP A 55 -0.38 9.46 -1.30
CA ASP A 55 -0.05 10.56 -0.39
C ASP A 55 0.76 11.65 -1.11
N VAL A 56 0.32 11.98 -2.33
CA VAL A 56 0.91 13.10 -3.07
C VAL A 56 0.56 14.40 -2.35
N ASP A 57 1.57 15.23 -2.11
CA ASP A 57 1.40 16.59 -1.62
C ASP A 57 0.81 17.44 -2.75
N LEU A 58 -0.51 17.66 -2.70
CA LEU A 58 -1.20 18.49 -3.68
C LEU A 58 -1.04 20.00 -3.39
N SER A 59 -0.63 20.38 -2.16
CA SER A 59 -0.49 21.78 -1.79
C SER A 59 0.71 22.43 -2.48
N ILE A 60 1.77 21.67 -2.73
CA ILE A 60 2.94 22.17 -3.47
C ILE A 60 2.60 22.57 -4.91
N LEU A 61 1.55 21.98 -5.51
CA LEU A 61 1.08 22.33 -6.85
C LEU A 61 0.51 23.77 -6.93
N GLU A 62 0.30 24.46 -5.80
CA GLU A 62 -0.06 25.88 -5.80
C GLU A 62 1.14 26.79 -6.09
N VAL A 63 2.37 26.29 -5.91
CA VAL A 63 3.60 27.09 -5.99
C VAL A 63 4.62 26.56 -6.99
N VAL A 64 4.32 25.50 -7.74
CA VAL A 64 5.18 24.91 -8.78
C VAL A 64 4.38 24.63 -10.05
N ASP A 65 5.02 24.50 -11.21
CA ASP A 65 4.34 24.14 -12.46
C ASP A 65 3.99 22.65 -12.47
N VAL A 66 4.97 21.81 -12.10
CA VAL A 66 4.88 20.35 -12.05
C VAL A 66 5.54 19.79 -10.79
N LEU A 67 5.10 18.62 -10.34
CA LEU A 67 5.64 17.87 -9.20
C LEU A 67 6.26 16.56 -9.67
N LEU A 68 7.55 16.37 -9.40
CA LEU A 68 8.20 15.06 -9.47
C LEU A 68 7.94 14.27 -8.17
N HIS A 69 7.14 13.21 -8.26
CA HIS A 69 6.84 12.31 -7.14
C HIS A 69 7.70 11.05 -7.23
N PHE A 70 8.68 10.92 -6.33
CA PHE A 70 9.70 9.89 -6.42
C PHE A 70 9.30 8.56 -5.78
N ALA A 71 9.92 7.49 -6.27
CA ALA A 71 9.93 6.11 -5.78
C ALA A 71 8.61 5.33 -5.84
N HIS A 72 7.54 5.92 -6.36
CA HIS A 72 6.24 5.26 -6.48
C HIS A 72 5.73 5.24 -7.92
N THR A 73 4.90 4.25 -8.21
CA THR A 73 4.18 4.17 -9.48
C THR A 73 2.86 4.94 -9.39
N PRO A 74 2.34 5.47 -10.52
CA PRO A 74 1.13 6.28 -10.55
C PRO A 74 -0.08 5.68 -9.84
N ILE A 75 -0.80 6.53 -9.10
CA ILE A 75 -2.12 6.24 -8.51
C ILE A 75 -3.11 7.37 -8.80
N LEU A 76 -2.66 8.63 -8.78
CA LEU A 76 -3.48 9.78 -9.08
C LEU A 76 -3.34 10.16 -10.56
N GLY A 77 -4.45 10.54 -11.19
CA GLY A 77 -4.47 11.02 -12.57
C GLY A 77 -4.48 12.54 -12.61
N ASP A 78 -3.31 13.16 -12.43
CA ASP A 78 -3.09 14.59 -12.60
C ASP A 78 -1.82 14.77 -13.45
N ASP A 79 -1.95 15.47 -14.58
CA ASP A 79 -0.86 15.63 -15.55
C ASP A 79 0.30 16.47 -15.00
N ARG A 80 0.07 17.24 -13.93
CA ARG A 80 1.12 18.00 -13.24
C ARG A 80 1.92 17.13 -12.28
N ILE A 81 1.51 15.89 -12.03
CA ILE A 81 2.23 14.94 -11.18
C ILE A 81 2.98 13.95 -12.07
N ILE A 82 4.29 14.08 -12.09
CA ILE A 82 5.19 13.22 -12.84
C ILE A 82 5.81 12.22 -11.87
N TYR A 83 5.42 10.95 -12.00
CA TYR A 83 5.96 9.88 -11.19
C TYR A 83 7.35 9.46 -11.66
N VAL A 84 8.27 9.30 -10.72
CA VAL A 84 9.65 8.82 -10.93
C VAL A 84 9.84 7.52 -10.14
N PRO A 85 9.42 6.36 -10.68
CA PRO A 85 9.55 5.08 -9.98
C PRO A 85 11.00 4.75 -9.62
N TYR A 86 11.17 4.00 -8.53
CA TYR A 86 12.47 3.49 -8.11
C TYR A 86 12.48 1.97 -8.26
N PHE A 87 13.26 1.48 -9.21
CA PHE A 87 13.40 0.06 -9.49
C PHE A 87 14.71 -0.47 -8.89
N ILE A 88 14.65 -1.68 -8.34
CA ILE A 88 15.82 -2.39 -7.80
C ILE A 88 16.16 -3.52 -8.76
N ASP A 89 17.33 -3.48 -9.38
CA ASP A 89 17.80 -4.59 -10.20
C ASP A 89 18.10 -5.84 -9.36
N TYR A 90 17.80 -7.02 -9.90
CA TYR A 90 17.97 -8.33 -9.26
C TYR A 90 18.03 -9.46 -10.28
N ASP A 91 18.62 -10.60 -9.93
CA ASP A 91 18.66 -11.76 -10.82
C ASP A 91 17.27 -12.44 -10.92
N PRO A 92 16.64 -12.51 -12.11
CA PRO A 92 15.33 -13.13 -12.28
C PRO A 92 15.37 -14.65 -12.20
N ARG A 93 16.56 -15.27 -12.15
CA ARG A 93 16.76 -16.73 -12.11
C ARG A 93 16.51 -17.30 -10.72
N ILE A 94 15.25 -17.27 -10.30
CA ILE A 94 14.81 -17.75 -8.99
C ILE A 94 14.48 -19.24 -9.06
N ASP A 95 15.05 -20.04 -8.16
CA ASP A 95 14.76 -21.47 -8.01
C ASP A 95 13.86 -21.70 -6.79
N LEU A 96 12.56 -21.93 -7.02
CA LEU A 96 11.54 -21.98 -5.95
C LEU A 96 11.54 -23.27 -5.11
N GLU A 97 11.92 -24.41 -5.70
CA GLU A 97 11.85 -25.75 -5.07
C GLU A 97 10.53 -26.06 -4.33
N ILE A 98 9.39 -25.59 -4.85
CA ILE A 98 8.04 -25.83 -4.27
C ILE A 98 7.28 -26.97 -4.97
N LYS A 99 6.24 -27.49 -4.31
CA LYS A 99 5.44 -28.61 -4.81
C LYS A 99 4.44 -28.17 -5.90
N GLU A 100 3.87 -26.99 -5.75
CA GLU A 100 2.83 -26.45 -6.60
C GLU A 100 3.40 -26.01 -7.96
N ARG A 101 2.83 -26.51 -9.06
CA ARG A 101 3.30 -26.22 -10.41
C ARG A 101 2.59 -25.06 -11.09
N ARG A 102 1.32 -24.81 -10.75
CA ARG A 102 0.54 -23.67 -11.25
C ARG A 102 0.63 -22.53 -10.24
N ILE A 103 1.33 -21.47 -10.61
CA ILE A 103 1.66 -20.37 -9.70
C ILE A 103 1.22 -19.03 -10.26
N ALA A 104 0.85 -18.10 -9.38
CA ALA A 104 0.65 -16.69 -9.71
C ALA A 104 1.83 -15.88 -9.19
N LEU A 105 2.44 -15.05 -10.04
CA LEU A 105 3.49 -14.13 -9.60
C LEU A 105 2.91 -12.77 -9.25
N ILE A 106 3.40 -12.22 -8.13
CA ILE A 106 3.14 -10.85 -7.72
C ILE A 106 4.42 -10.18 -7.22
N ALA A 107 4.48 -8.86 -7.30
CA ALA A 107 5.63 -8.09 -6.82
C ALA A 107 5.22 -6.72 -6.27
N THR A 108 6.08 -6.11 -5.46
CA THR A 108 5.95 -4.67 -5.17
C THR A 108 6.48 -3.84 -6.35
N ALA A 109 6.15 -2.55 -6.36
CA ALA A 109 6.53 -1.62 -7.42
C ALA A 109 8.05 -1.61 -7.74
N GLN A 110 8.91 -1.89 -6.75
CA GLN A 110 10.36 -1.86 -6.92
C GLN A 110 10.89 -3.04 -7.75
N TYR A 111 10.21 -4.19 -7.70
CA TYR A 111 10.66 -5.45 -8.33
C TYR A 111 9.84 -5.86 -9.56
N VAL A 112 8.67 -5.24 -9.78
CA VAL A 112 7.72 -5.65 -10.83
C VAL A 112 8.29 -5.56 -12.26
N HIS A 113 9.26 -4.67 -12.50
CA HIS A 113 9.85 -4.45 -13.82
C HIS A 113 10.58 -5.68 -14.43
N ARG A 114 10.97 -6.68 -13.63
CA ARG A 114 11.56 -7.95 -14.14
C ARG A 114 10.65 -9.17 -13.94
N LEU A 115 9.37 -8.96 -13.57
CA LEU A 115 8.46 -10.06 -13.24
C LEU A 115 8.21 -10.99 -14.44
N ASP A 116 8.20 -10.44 -15.66
CA ASP A 116 8.09 -11.22 -16.90
C ASP A 116 9.30 -12.13 -17.11
N GLU A 117 10.52 -11.65 -16.83
CA GLU A 117 11.75 -12.45 -16.91
C GLU A 117 11.75 -13.60 -15.89
N VAL A 118 11.27 -13.32 -14.66
CA VAL A 118 11.07 -14.35 -13.63
C VAL A 118 10.07 -15.40 -14.12
N ALA A 119 8.96 -14.98 -14.73
CA ALA A 119 7.97 -15.90 -15.28
C ALA A 119 8.55 -16.77 -16.40
N GLU A 120 9.33 -16.20 -17.32
CA GLU A 120 10.00 -16.96 -18.38
C GLU A 120 10.99 -17.99 -17.82
N TRP A 121 11.76 -17.61 -16.81
CA TRP A 121 12.68 -18.53 -16.13
C TRP A 121 11.94 -19.70 -15.48
N LEU A 122 10.87 -19.42 -14.73
CA LEU A 122 10.10 -20.45 -14.05
C LEU A 122 9.35 -21.36 -15.04
N LYS A 123 8.86 -20.82 -16.17
CA LYS A 123 8.29 -21.64 -17.26
C LYS A 123 9.30 -22.64 -17.80
N LYS A 124 10.57 -22.24 -18.00
CA LYS A 124 11.66 -23.16 -18.42
C LYS A 124 11.94 -24.26 -17.39
N LYS A 125 11.65 -24.00 -16.11
CA LYS A 125 11.76 -24.96 -15.00
C LYS A 125 10.50 -25.83 -14.81
N GLY A 126 9.50 -25.71 -15.69
CA GLY A 126 8.30 -26.54 -15.71
C GLY A 126 7.13 -26.02 -14.85
N TYR A 127 7.11 -24.73 -14.50
CA TYR A 127 5.96 -24.10 -13.85
C TYR A 127 4.96 -23.54 -14.89
N GLU A 128 3.67 -23.65 -14.60
CA GLU A 128 2.63 -22.87 -15.26
C GLU A 128 2.47 -21.54 -14.52
N VAL A 129 2.78 -20.43 -15.18
CA VAL A 129 2.90 -19.13 -14.52
C VAL A 129 1.81 -18.16 -14.99
N GLU A 130 1.03 -17.65 -14.05
CA GLU A 130 0.03 -16.59 -14.23
C GLU A 130 0.59 -15.25 -13.71
N ILE A 131 0.40 -14.18 -14.48
CA ILE A 131 0.59 -12.80 -14.02
C ILE A 131 -0.74 -12.06 -14.24
N GLY A 132 -1.33 -11.61 -13.14
CA GLY A 132 -2.60 -10.89 -13.17
C GLY A 132 -2.47 -9.51 -13.81
N GLN A 133 -3.47 -9.11 -14.59
CA GLN A 133 -3.50 -7.78 -15.20
C GLN A 133 -3.72 -6.68 -14.17
N PRO A 134 -3.15 -5.47 -14.37
CA PRO A 134 -3.31 -4.36 -13.45
C PRO A 134 -4.78 -3.98 -13.29
N ARG A 135 -5.20 -3.74 -12.04
CA ARG A 135 -6.57 -3.35 -11.71
C ARG A 135 -6.60 -2.42 -10.50
N GLY A 136 -7.51 -1.44 -10.54
CA GLY A 136 -7.67 -0.45 -9.47
C GLY A 136 -6.47 0.48 -9.37
N ARG A 137 -5.61 0.28 -8.36
CA ARG A 137 -4.55 1.21 -7.97
C ARG A 137 -3.15 0.88 -8.48
N VAL A 138 -3.04 -0.16 -9.28
CA VAL A 138 -1.76 -0.65 -9.79
C VAL A 138 -1.74 -0.54 -11.31
N ILE A 139 -0.56 -0.27 -11.87
CA ILE A 139 -0.40 -0.02 -13.30
C ILE A 139 0.40 -1.11 -14.02
N TYR A 140 1.15 -1.94 -13.27
CA TYR A 140 1.92 -3.05 -13.85
C TYR A 140 1.24 -4.40 -13.59
N PRO A 141 1.29 -5.33 -14.55
CA PRO A 141 0.89 -6.72 -14.31
C PRO A 141 1.61 -7.32 -13.11
N GLY A 142 0.87 -8.04 -12.26
CA GLY A 142 1.40 -8.65 -11.03
C GLY A 142 1.78 -7.67 -9.92
N GLN A 143 1.73 -6.35 -10.15
CA GLN A 143 1.99 -5.39 -9.08
C GLN A 143 0.90 -5.49 -8.00
N ILE A 144 1.31 -5.53 -6.74
CA ILE A 144 0.42 -5.39 -5.59
C ILE A 144 0.80 -4.18 -4.73
N LEU A 145 -0.14 -3.79 -3.88
CA LEU A 145 0.08 -2.83 -2.80
C LEU A 145 -0.37 -3.47 -1.49
N GLY A 146 0.05 -2.89 -0.37
CA GLY A 146 -0.46 -3.26 0.95
C GLY A 146 -1.98 -3.08 1.15
N CYS A 147 -2.66 -2.44 0.19
CA CYS A 147 -4.10 -2.20 0.18
C CYS A 147 -4.76 -2.64 -1.13
N ASN A 148 -4.08 -3.39 -2.00
CA ASN A 148 -4.65 -3.84 -3.27
C ASN A 148 -3.98 -5.14 -3.73
N TYR A 149 -4.76 -6.21 -3.76
CA TYR A 149 -4.39 -7.56 -4.22
C TYR A 149 -5.23 -7.98 -5.44
N SER A 150 -5.87 -7.01 -6.10
CA SER A 150 -6.86 -7.26 -7.15
C SER A 150 -6.31 -7.98 -8.37
N VAL A 151 -5.00 -7.93 -8.62
CA VAL A 151 -4.31 -8.72 -9.67
C VAL A 151 -4.44 -10.24 -9.45
N LEU A 152 -4.66 -10.68 -8.21
CA LEU A 152 -4.88 -12.11 -7.88
C LEU A 152 -6.35 -12.51 -8.01
N ARG A 153 -7.25 -11.57 -8.32
CA ARG A 153 -8.68 -11.86 -8.43
C ARG A 153 -8.93 -12.82 -9.60
N HIS A 154 -9.67 -13.89 -9.31
CA HIS A 154 -9.97 -14.98 -10.27
C HIS A 154 -8.75 -15.79 -10.73
N SER A 155 -7.59 -15.63 -10.09
CA SER A 155 -6.43 -16.47 -10.39
C SER A 155 -6.75 -17.95 -10.19
N LYS A 156 -6.31 -18.78 -11.14
CA LYS A 156 -6.50 -20.23 -11.13
C LYS A 156 -5.28 -20.99 -10.60
N ALA A 157 -4.22 -20.27 -10.24
CA ALA A 157 -3.01 -20.85 -9.66
C ALA A 157 -3.29 -21.60 -8.35
N ASP A 158 -2.50 -22.62 -8.06
CA ASP A 158 -2.56 -23.40 -6.81
C ASP A 158 -1.79 -22.70 -5.67
N ALA A 159 -0.77 -21.90 -6.02
CA ALA A 159 0.00 -21.07 -5.08
C ALA A 159 0.31 -19.69 -5.65
N VAL A 160 0.68 -18.75 -4.77
CA VAL A 160 1.19 -17.42 -5.12
C VAL A 160 2.65 -17.33 -4.75
N VAL A 161 3.46 -16.70 -5.60
CA VAL A 161 4.85 -16.39 -5.33
C VAL A 161 5.01 -14.89 -5.35
N PHE A 162 5.40 -14.33 -4.22
CA PHE A 162 5.66 -12.92 -4.03
C PHE A 162 7.15 -12.62 -4.19
N ILE A 163 7.48 -11.75 -5.14
CA ILE A 163 8.83 -11.24 -5.37
C ILE A 163 8.97 -9.89 -4.68
N GLY A 164 9.76 -9.86 -3.62
CA GLY A 164 10.09 -8.62 -2.92
C GLY A 164 10.59 -8.84 -1.51
N ASP A 165 10.82 -7.73 -0.82
CA ASP A 165 11.31 -7.71 0.54
C ASP A 165 10.18 -7.65 1.57
N GLY A 166 10.47 -8.19 2.76
CA GLY A 166 9.53 -8.26 3.87
C GLY A 166 8.35 -9.23 3.64
N LEU A 167 7.55 -9.43 4.69
CA LEU A 167 6.45 -10.41 4.69
C LEU A 167 5.06 -9.78 4.59
N PHE A 168 4.91 -8.48 4.84
CA PHE A 168 3.61 -7.82 4.94
C PHE A 168 2.73 -8.05 3.70
N HIS A 169 3.30 -7.85 2.51
CA HIS A 169 2.59 -8.02 1.25
C HIS A 169 2.19 -9.49 1.01
N ALA A 170 3.09 -10.43 1.27
CA ALA A 170 2.82 -11.86 1.13
C ALA A 170 1.77 -12.37 2.14
N ILE A 171 1.78 -11.86 3.38
CA ILE A 171 0.76 -12.14 4.39
C ILE A 171 -0.61 -11.70 3.87
N GLY A 172 -0.73 -10.46 3.39
CA GLY A 172 -2.00 -9.98 2.85
C GLY A 172 -2.46 -10.78 1.62
N ALA A 173 -1.55 -11.19 0.74
CA ALA A 173 -1.87 -12.06 -0.39
C ALA A 173 -2.40 -13.44 0.06
N LYS A 174 -1.85 -14.00 1.15
CA LYS A 174 -2.32 -15.28 1.72
C LYS A 174 -3.71 -15.13 2.33
N ILE A 175 -3.97 -14.05 3.05
CA ILE A 175 -5.29 -13.78 3.65
C ILE A 175 -6.32 -13.52 2.55
N TYR A 176 -5.96 -12.77 1.50
CA TYR A 176 -6.84 -12.44 0.37
C TYR A 176 -7.21 -13.68 -0.45
N THR A 177 -6.22 -14.49 -0.84
CA THR A 177 -6.45 -15.65 -1.73
C THR A 177 -6.86 -16.92 -1.00
N LYS A 178 -6.54 -17.03 0.30
CA LYS A 178 -6.58 -18.29 1.08
C LYS A 178 -5.75 -19.44 0.45
N LYS A 179 -4.81 -19.12 -0.45
CA LYS A 179 -3.89 -20.06 -1.09
C LYS A 179 -2.55 -20.12 -0.34
N LYS A 180 -1.71 -21.08 -0.70
CA LYS A 180 -0.30 -21.06 -0.30
C LYS A 180 0.39 -19.85 -0.93
N VAL A 181 1.23 -19.19 -0.14
CA VAL A 181 2.01 -18.04 -0.60
C VAL A 181 3.45 -18.24 -0.17
N TYR A 182 4.35 -18.08 -1.13
CA TYR A 182 5.79 -18.11 -0.93
C TYR A 182 6.33 -16.70 -1.10
N ALA A 183 7.06 -16.19 -0.10
CA ALA A 183 7.79 -14.94 -0.21
C ALA A 183 9.21 -15.24 -0.66
N CYS A 184 9.63 -14.62 -1.76
CA CYS A 184 10.96 -14.70 -2.32
C CYS A 184 11.59 -13.31 -2.32
N ASN A 185 12.68 -13.15 -1.56
CA ASN A 185 13.50 -11.95 -1.62
C ASN A 185 14.53 -12.12 -2.72
N PRO A 186 14.41 -11.40 -3.85
CA PRO A 186 15.31 -11.58 -4.98
C PRO A 186 16.72 -11.04 -4.75
N VAL A 187 16.95 -10.27 -3.67
CA VAL A 187 18.26 -9.71 -3.32
C VAL A 187 19.05 -10.65 -2.43
N SER A 188 18.40 -11.27 -1.43
CA SER A 188 19.06 -12.25 -0.55
C SER A 188 19.00 -13.69 -1.06
N GLY A 189 18.04 -13.98 -1.95
CA GLY A 189 17.74 -15.34 -2.41
C GLY A 189 16.86 -16.14 -1.44
N ASP A 190 16.41 -15.54 -0.33
CA ASP A 190 15.59 -16.24 0.66
C ASP A 190 14.20 -16.55 0.12
N ILE A 191 13.75 -17.79 0.35
CA ILE A 191 12.42 -18.26 -0.03
C ILE A 191 11.78 -18.93 1.18
N GLN A 192 10.56 -18.53 1.51
CA GLN A 192 9.82 -19.12 2.63
C GLN A 192 8.31 -19.19 2.36
N GLU A 193 7.66 -20.24 2.86
CA GLU A 193 6.20 -20.28 2.93
C GLU A 193 5.71 -19.33 4.02
N VAL A 194 4.74 -18.49 3.67
CA VAL A 194 4.23 -17.44 4.56
C VAL A 194 3.24 -18.04 5.56
N ASP A 195 3.42 -17.82 6.86
CA ASP A 195 2.41 -18.10 7.89
C ASP A 195 1.64 -16.82 8.27
N VAL A 196 0.34 -16.97 8.52
CA VAL A 196 -0.57 -15.87 8.88
C VAL A 196 -1.21 -16.05 10.25
N LYS A 197 -0.99 -17.18 10.94
CA LYS A 197 -1.63 -17.48 12.23
C LYS A 197 -1.40 -16.39 13.28
N ASP A 198 -0.17 -15.91 13.39
CA ASP A 198 0.18 -14.85 14.34
C ASP A 198 -0.46 -13.52 13.97
N PHE A 199 -0.56 -13.21 12.67
CA PHE A 199 -1.25 -12.01 12.18
C PHE A 199 -2.75 -12.09 12.50
N GLU A 200 -3.42 -13.17 12.13
CA GLU A 200 -4.85 -13.38 12.40
C GLU A 200 -5.14 -13.35 13.90
N ARG A 201 -4.33 -14.04 14.72
CA ARG A 201 -4.46 -14.01 16.18
C ARG A 201 -4.42 -12.59 16.73
N LYS A 202 -3.47 -11.77 16.26
CA LYS A 202 -3.38 -10.35 16.67
C LYS A 202 -4.61 -9.56 16.24
N ARG A 203 -5.15 -9.78 15.04
CA ARG A 203 -6.35 -9.10 14.56
C ARG A 203 -7.59 -9.47 15.37
N TYR A 204 -7.81 -10.75 15.64
CA TYR A 204 -8.93 -11.20 16.51
C TYR A 204 -8.80 -10.66 17.93
N LEU A 205 -7.58 -10.60 18.49
CA LEU A 205 -7.33 -9.98 19.79
C LEU A 205 -7.67 -8.48 19.77
N GLU A 206 -7.31 -7.77 18.70
CA GLU A 206 -7.62 -6.34 18.58
C GLU A 206 -9.13 -6.08 18.52
N VAL A 207 -9.86 -6.93 17.79
CA VAL A 207 -11.33 -6.87 17.75
C VAL A 207 -11.95 -7.23 19.11
N SER A 208 -11.42 -8.22 19.83
CA SER A 208 -11.97 -8.61 21.14
C SER A 208 -11.85 -7.49 22.18
N ARG A 209 -10.78 -6.67 22.10
CA ARG A 209 -10.62 -5.44 22.90
C ARG A 209 -11.67 -4.37 22.61
N CYS A 210 -12.46 -4.53 21.54
CA CYS A 210 -13.56 -3.63 21.17
C CYS A 210 -14.93 -4.07 21.75
N VAL A 211 -15.05 -5.31 22.24
CA VAL A 211 -16.32 -5.87 22.73
C VAL A 211 -16.79 -5.13 23.98
N GLY A 212 -18.07 -4.77 24.02
CA GLY A 212 -18.71 -4.07 25.14
C GLY A 212 -18.46 -2.56 25.20
N LYS A 213 -17.59 -2.01 24.33
CA LYS A 213 -17.35 -0.56 24.21
C LYS A 213 -18.47 0.13 23.43
N LYS A 214 -18.63 1.44 23.64
CA LYS A 214 -19.80 2.20 23.13
C LYS A 214 -19.43 3.37 22.22
N ASN A 215 -18.28 4.00 22.43
CA ASN A 215 -17.85 5.20 21.72
C ASN A 215 -16.82 4.87 20.64
N VAL A 216 -17.18 5.09 19.38
CA VAL A 216 -16.38 4.72 18.21
C VAL A 216 -15.98 5.96 17.40
N GLY A 217 -14.67 6.14 17.22
CA GLY A 217 -14.13 7.14 16.31
C GLY A 217 -13.85 6.52 14.94
N ILE A 218 -14.47 7.03 13.87
CA ILE A 218 -14.25 6.54 12.51
C ILE A 218 -13.28 7.49 11.81
N LEU A 219 -12.06 7.02 11.58
CA LEU A 219 -10.96 7.83 11.05
C LEU A 219 -11.06 7.94 9.54
N VAL A 220 -10.99 9.16 9.01
CA VAL A 220 -10.90 9.46 7.58
C VAL A 220 -9.67 10.33 7.34
N SER A 221 -8.80 9.91 6.44
CA SER A 221 -7.66 10.73 6.01
C SER A 221 -8.07 11.71 4.91
N SER A 222 -7.48 12.91 4.90
CA SER A 222 -7.60 13.89 3.83
C SER A 222 -6.67 13.60 2.66
N LYS A 223 -5.73 12.65 2.80
CA LYS A 223 -4.79 12.27 1.74
C LYS A 223 -5.55 11.79 0.50
N PRO A 224 -5.17 12.26 -0.70
CA PRO A 224 -5.97 12.10 -1.92
C PRO A 224 -6.27 10.64 -2.24
N GLY A 225 -5.29 9.75 -2.04
CA GLY A 225 -5.43 8.32 -2.29
C GLY A 225 -5.96 7.50 -1.11
N GLN A 226 -6.38 8.12 0.01
CA GLN A 226 -6.83 7.40 1.21
C GLN A 226 -8.21 7.85 1.72
N LYS A 227 -8.78 8.91 1.15
CA LYS A 227 -10.04 9.51 1.60
C LYS A 227 -11.26 8.63 1.28
N ARG A 228 -11.68 7.78 2.23
CA ARG A 228 -12.89 6.92 2.11
C ARG A 228 -14.09 7.45 2.91
N LEU A 229 -14.49 8.71 2.70
CA LEU A 229 -15.58 9.35 3.47
C LEU A 229 -16.92 8.61 3.36
N LYS A 230 -17.32 8.18 2.16
CA LYS A 230 -18.57 7.42 1.95
C LYS A 230 -18.60 6.11 2.74
N LEU A 231 -17.45 5.43 2.83
CA LEU A 231 -17.31 4.22 3.65
C LEU A 231 -17.49 4.59 5.12
N ALA A 232 -16.82 5.63 5.61
CA ALA A 232 -16.96 6.09 6.98
C ALA A 232 -18.40 6.45 7.36
N GLU A 233 -19.15 7.11 6.46
CA GLU A 233 -20.57 7.40 6.64
C GLU A 233 -21.43 6.13 6.73
N ARG A 234 -21.15 5.13 5.89
CA ARG A 234 -21.78 3.80 5.97
C ARG A 234 -21.51 3.13 7.31
N LEU A 235 -20.25 3.08 7.73
CA LEU A 235 -19.83 2.47 9.00
C LEU A 235 -20.46 3.19 10.20
N LYS A 236 -20.55 4.53 10.15
CA LYS A 236 -21.25 5.34 11.15
C LYS A 236 -22.72 4.95 11.26
N LYS A 237 -23.40 4.76 10.12
CA LYS A 237 -24.81 4.35 10.10
C LYS A 237 -25.00 2.98 10.73
N ILE A 238 -24.26 1.96 10.27
CA ILE A 238 -24.41 0.59 10.76
C ILE A 238 -23.99 0.43 12.23
N GLY A 239 -23.02 1.20 12.71
CA GLY A 239 -22.62 1.21 14.12
C GLY A 239 -23.73 1.78 15.01
N ARG A 240 -24.37 2.87 14.57
CA ARG A 240 -25.51 3.47 15.28
C ARG A 240 -26.74 2.57 15.33
N GLU A 241 -27.01 1.83 14.24
CA GLU A 241 -28.07 0.80 14.21
C GLU A 241 -27.85 -0.31 15.27
N ARG A 242 -26.60 -0.50 15.73
CA ARG A 242 -26.23 -1.44 16.80
C ARG A 242 -26.07 -0.78 18.18
N GLY A 243 -26.55 0.46 18.34
CA GLY A 243 -26.55 1.17 19.62
C GLY A 243 -25.21 1.79 20.03
N LEU A 244 -24.25 1.88 19.11
CA LEU A 244 -22.96 2.55 19.35
C LEU A 244 -23.06 4.05 19.08
N TYR A 245 -22.32 4.85 19.84
CA TYR A 245 -22.02 6.22 19.45
C TYR A 245 -20.90 6.20 18.42
N CYS A 246 -21.19 6.67 17.20
CA CYS A 246 -20.19 6.78 16.14
C CYS A 246 -20.05 8.23 15.65
N SER A 247 -18.81 8.72 15.58
CA SER A 247 -18.46 10.00 14.98
C SER A 247 -17.30 9.86 14.00
N ILE A 248 -17.31 10.68 12.94
CA ILE A 248 -16.22 10.73 11.96
C ILE A 248 -15.17 11.70 12.48
N ILE A 249 -13.91 11.29 12.40
CA ILE A 249 -12.73 12.10 12.73
C ILE A 249 -11.94 12.29 11.44
N TYR A 250 -11.75 13.54 11.04
CA TYR A 250 -11.08 13.90 9.80
C TYR A 250 -9.68 14.42 10.09
N LEU A 251 -8.66 13.80 9.49
CA LEU A 251 -7.24 14.06 9.76
C LEU A 251 -6.46 14.03 8.44
N ASN A 252 -5.27 14.62 8.37
CA ASN A 252 -4.34 14.36 7.26
C ASN A 252 -3.49 13.12 7.59
N ASN A 253 -2.44 13.33 8.39
CA ASN A 253 -1.64 12.28 9.00
C ASN A 253 -2.37 11.73 10.22
N ILE A 254 -2.57 10.42 10.26
CA ILE A 254 -3.15 9.74 11.43
C ILE A 254 -1.98 9.31 12.32
N LEU A 255 -1.74 10.08 13.36
CA LEU A 255 -0.76 9.77 14.40
C LEU A 255 -1.52 9.23 15.63
N PHE A 256 -1.09 8.08 16.17
CA PHE A 256 -1.81 7.43 17.27
C PHE A 256 -1.86 8.31 18.53
N GLU A 257 -0.86 9.15 18.73
CA GLU A 257 -0.77 10.11 19.82
C GLU A 257 -1.93 11.11 19.81
N GLN A 258 -2.38 11.51 18.62
CA GLN A 258 -3.52 12.41 18.48
C GLN A 258 -4.84 11.74 18.90
N LEU A 259 -4.92 10.41 18.76
CA LEU A 259 -6.11 9.64 19.13
C LEU A 259 -6.26 9.48 20.64
N TYR A 260 -5.19 9.61 21.43
CA TYR A 260 -5.29 9.56 22.90
C TYR A 260 -6.07 10.74 23.46
N ASN A 261 -5.96 11.90 22.82
CA ASN A 261 -6.64 13.13 23.23
C ASN A 261 -8.14 13.14 22.93
N LEU A 262 -8.65 12.11 22.23
CA LEU A 262 -10.06 12.02 21.86
C LEU A 262 -10.82 11.01 22.73
N PRO A 263 -12.07 11.30 23.14
CA PRO A 263 -12.82 10.52 24.14
C PRO A 263 -13.53 9.29 23.53
N PHE A 264 -12.88 8.56 22.63
CA PHE A 264 -13.42 7.31 22.07
C PHE A 264 -12.79 6.09 22.73
N ASP A 265 -13.53 4.98 22.73
CA ASP A 265 -13.10 3.72 23.34
C ASP A 265 -12.23 2.88 22.38
N PHE A 266 -12.47 3.03 21.07
CA PHE A 266 -11.69 2.46 19.97
C PHE A 266 -11.94 3.21 18.65
N TYR A 267 -11.15 2.89 17.65
CA TYR A 267 -11.17 3.54 16.34
C TYR A 267 -11.36 2.56 15.19
N VAL A 268 -12.10 3.00 14.17
CA VAL A 268 -12.24 2.30 12.90
C VAL A 268 -11.50 3.09 11.83
N ASN A 269 -10.43 2.51 11.29
CA ASN A 269 -9.56 3.16 10.33
C ASN A 269 -10.08 2.98 8.90
N THR A 270 -10.56 4.07 8.28
CA THR A 270 -10.93 4.07 6.86
C THR A 270 -9.87 4.70 5.95
N ALA A 271 -8.64 4.92 6.44
CA ALA A 271 -7.52 5.40 5.63
C ALA A 271 -6.67 4.22 5.10
N CYS A 272 -5.34 4.31 5.14
CA CYS A 272 -4.44 3.20 4.81
C CYS A 272 -4.64 2.00 5.77
N PRO A 273 -4.96 0.79 5.27
CA PRO A 273 -5.17 -0.41 6.10
C PRO A 273 -3.99 -0.74 7.01
N ARG A 274 -2.76 -0.47 6.54
CA ARG A 274 -1.53 -0.75 7.29
C ARG A 274 -1.47 -0.06 8.65
N LEU A 275 -2.11 1.11 8.79
CA LEU A 275 -2.21 1.79 10.09
C LEU A 275 -2.96 0.96 11.13
N ALA A 276 -3.95 0.17 10.73
CA ALA A 276 -4.63 -0.73 11.68
C ALA A 276 -3.75 -1.95 11.99
N TYR A 277 -3.09 -2.52 10.97
CA TYR A 277 -2.32 -3.76 11.08
C TYR A 277 -1.02 -3.63 11.87
N ASP A 278 -0.35 -2.49 11.75
CA ASP A 278 0.91 -2.18 12.44
C ASP A 278 0.69 -1.24 13.65
N SER A 279 -0.56 -1.12 14.15
CA SER A 279 -0.88 -0.25 15.28
C SER A 279 -0.29 -0.75 16.60
N PHE A 280 0.37 0.15 17.32
CA PHE A 280 0.78 -0.03 18.71
C PHE A 280 0.01 0.90 19.67
N SER A 281 -1.16 1.38 19.24
CA SER A 281 -1.99 2.30 20.03
C SER A 281 -2.54 1.64 21.29
N GLU A 282 -2.56 2.39 22.40
CA GLU A 282 -3.22 1.98 23.64
C GLU A 282 -4.72 1.71 23.39
N LYS A 283 -5.38 2.57 22.59
CA LYS A 283 -6.76 2.38 22.17
C LYS A 283 -6.82 1.53 20.90
N PRO A 284 -7.72 0.53 20.81
CA PRO A 284 -7.73 -0.35 19.66
C PRO A 284 -8.01 0.37 18.34
N VAL A 285 -7.33 -0.04 17.28
CA VAL A 285 -7.55 0.47 15.92
C VAL A 285 -7.83 -0.71 14.99
N ILE A 286 -9.06 -0.79 14.51
CA ILE A 286 -9.54 -1.87 13.66
C ILE A 286 -9.91 -1.38 12.26
N THR A 287 -9.94 -2.29 11.30
CA THR A 287 -10.33 -2.02 9.91
C THR A 287 -11.85 -1.98 9.75
N PRO A 288 -12.37 -1.52 8.59
CA PRO A 288 -13.79 -1.58 8.27
C PRO A 288 -14.37 -3.00 8.33
N GLN A 289 -13.62 -3.98 7.81
CA GLN A 289 -14.07 -5.38 7.78
C GLN A 289 -14.08 -6.01 9.17
N GLU A 290 -13.09 -5.66 10.00
CA GLU A 290 -13.06 -6.04 11.42
C GLU A 290 -14.18 -5.39 12.23
N PHE A 291 -14.57 -4.16 11.90
CA PHE A 291 -15.73 -3.52 12.51
C PHE A 291 -17.03 -4.21 12.08
N GLU A 292 -17.17 -4.58 10.80
CA GLU A 292 -18.31 -5.37 10.33
C GLU A 292 -18.37 -6.76 11.00
N PHE A 293 -17.21 -7.39 11.24
CA PHE A 293 -17.11 -8.64 12.01
C PHE A 293 -17.51 -8.43 13.49
N LEU A 294 -17.02 -7.36 14.13
CA LEU A 294 -17.42 -6.99 15.50
C LEU A 294 -18.93 -6.79 15.63
N LEU A 295 -19.56 -6.20 14.61
CA LEU A 295 -21.00 -6.04 14.53
C LEU A 295 -21.72 -7.33 14.08
N GLY A 296 -21.04 -8.46 13.87
CA GLY A 296 -21.68 -9.71 13.41
C GLY A 296 -22.38 -9.57 12.06
N LYS A 297 -21.81 -8.79 11.13
CA LYS A 297 -22.26 -8.70 9.72
C LYS A 297 -21.50 -9.64 8.79
N THR A 298 -20.37 -10.18 9.24
CA THR A 298 -19.56 -11.19 8.55
C THR A 298 -19.05 -12.19 9.58
N ASP A 299 -18.79 -13.43 9.14
CA ASP A 299 -18.30 -14.52 9.98
C ASP A 299 -16.77 -14.63 10.02
N SER A 300 -16.07 -13.80 9.24
CA SER A 300 -14.60 -13.81 9.20
C SER A 300 -13.99 -12.44 8.94
N ILE A 301 -12.76 -12.26 9.43
CA ILE A 301 -11.91 -11.11 9.14
C ILE A 301 -11.22 -11.32 7.79
N MET A 302 -11.29 -10.32 6.93
CA MET A 302 -10.63 -10.28 5.62
C MET A 302 -9.60 -9.13 5.58
N MET A 303 -8.82 -9.04 4.51
CA MET A 303 -7.95 -7.89 4.27
C MET A 303 -8.77 -6.69 3.77
N ASP A 304 -8.57 -5.54 4.39
CA ASP A 304 -9.15 -4.28 3.94
C ASP A 304 -8.38 -3.78 2.71
N GLU A 305 -9.09 -3.64 1.60
CA GLU A 305 -8.56 -3.16 0.33
C GLU A 305 -9.12 -1.79 -0.04
N ILE A 306 -8.37 -1.09 -0.88
CA ILE A 306 -8.79 0.15 -1.53
C ILE A 306 -8.73 -0.10 -3.03
N GLU A 307 -9.89 -0.36 -3.63
CA GLU A 307 -9.99 -0.70 -5.05
C GLU A 307 -10.12 0.53 -5.96
N PHE A 308 -10.72 1.61 -5.44
CA PHE A 308 -11.37 2.72 -6.17
C PHE A 308 -12.51 2.29 -7.10
#